data_AF-A0A9D9INE8-F1
#
_entry.id   AF-A0A9D9INE8-F1
#
_cell.length_a   1.000
_cell.length_b   1.000
_cell.length_c   1.000
_cell.angle_alpha   90.00
_cell.angle_beta   90.00
_cell.angle_gamma   90.00
#
_symmetry.space_group_name_H-M   'P 1'
#
loop_
_entity.id
_entity.type
_entity.pdbx_description
1 polymer ?
#
loop_
_entity_poly.entity_id
_entity_poly.type
_entity_poly.pdbx_seq_one_letter_code
_entity_poly.pdbx_strand_id
1 'polypeptide(L)'
;MDNGFKFNYTGNGSSRGANITLNFNALAVWSLPDEFRILINPGNASVKKVSMTATNALGEKGTAWTGYEADEMPKNQITEIIMSPKDWCDTEDIGIYPITLNTLRIDLGASAKGEEFEIQIPAFEACYTKQGGITNAVAENQTVKVYPNPVKAGESVSIAVEGQATVSIYSLNGAKVAELNCNGEASIPTDGMNGMYIIKVTSDNSVKIAKLMVR
;
A
#
# COMPACT_ATOMS: atom_id res chain seq x y z
N MET A 1 -5.33 -7.24 -11.82
CA MET A 1 -6.28 -8.20 -12.42
C MET A 1 -5.49 -9.45 -12.70
N ASP A 2 -5.81 -10.58 -12.06
CA ASP A 2 -4.97 -11.81 -12.09
C ASP A 2 -4.97 -12.56 -13.42
N ASN A 3 -5.77 -12.10 -14.39
CA ASN A 3 -5.70 -12.56 -15.77
C ASN A 3 -5.64 -11.31 -16.65
N GLY A 4 -4.55 -11.17 -17.41
CA GLY A 4 -4.47 -10.22 -18.49
C GLY A 4 -5.66 -10.33 -19.46
N PHE A 5 -5.75 -9.39 -20.38
CA PHE A 5 -6.83 -9.38 -21.37
C PHE A 5 -6.27 -9.26 -22.78
N LYS A 6 -7.09 -9.64 -23.75
CA LYS A 6 -6.76 -9.48 -25.16
C LYS A 6 -7.94 -8.89 -25.89
N PHE A 7 -7.68 -8.23 -27.00
CA PHE A 7 -8.73 -7.71 -27.86
C PHE A 7 -8.33 -7.90 -29.33
N ASN A 8 -9.36 -8.12 -30.14
CA ASN A 8 -9.23 -8.30 -31.58
C ASN A 8 -9.81 -7.09 -32.29
N TYR A 9 -9.22 -6.69 -33.41
CA TYR A 9 -9.77 -5.70 -34.30
C TYR A 9 -9.48 -6.04 -35.76
N THR A 10 -10.34 -5.59 -36.65
CA THR A 10 -10.14 -5.73 -38.10
C THR A 10 -9.61 -4.41 -38.66
N GLY A 11 -8.52 -4.49 -39.43
CA GLY A 11 -7.91 -3.32 -40.04
C GLY A 11 -8.86 -2.64 -41.04
N ASN A 12 -8.87 -1.31 -41.00
CA ASN A 12 -9.77 -0.49 -41.82
C ASN A 12 -9.16 -0.08 -43.17
N GLY A 13 -7.88 -0.36 -43.42
CA GLY A 13 -7.17 0.04 -44.64
C GLY A 13 -6.81 1.52 -44.74
N SER A 14 -6.94 2.28 -43.64
CA SER A 14 -6.61 3.70 -43.60
C SER A 14 -5.11 3.92 -43.46
N SER A 15 -4.58 4.95 -44.14
CA SER A 15 -3.21 5.42 -43.93
C SER A 15 -2.99 6.06 -42.56
N ARG A 16 -4.06 6.59 -41.96
CA ARG A 16 -4.08 7.03 -40.55
C ARG A 16 -4.48 5.87 -39.66
N GLY A 17 -3.64 5.56 -38.69
CA GLY A 17 -3.96 4.55 -37.70
C GLY A 17 -5.11 4.95 -36.79
N ALA A 18 -5.87 3.95 -36.37
CA ALA A 18 -6.95 4.11 -35.40
C ALA A 18 -6.39 4.20 -33.97
N ASN A 19 -7.27 4.43 -33.00
CA ASN A 19 -6.94 4.22 -31.59
C ASN A 19 -7.92 3.24 -30.97
N ILE A 20 -7.44 2.54 -29.95
CA ILE A 20 -8.25 1.69 -29.09
C ILE A 20 -8.19 2.30 -27.70
N THR A 21 -9.35 2.64 -27.16
CA THR A 21 -9.47 3.26 -25.84
C THR A 21 -10.27 2.37 -24.92
N LEU A 22 -9.63 1.93 -23.85
CA LEU A 22 -10.29 1.25 -22.74
C LEU A 22 -10.71 2.32 -21.74
N ASN A 23 -11.98 2.30 -21.35
CA ASN A 23 -12.51 3.14 -20.29
C ASN A 23 -12.59 2.31 -19.02
N PHE A 24 -11.89 2.75 -17.98
CA PHE A 24 -11.88 2.06 -16.69
C PHE A 24 -13.08 2.41 -15.81
N ASN A 25 -13.94 3.34 -16.24
CA ASN A 25 -15.08 3.85 -15.47
C ASN A 25 -14.68 4.25 -14.04
N ALA A 26 -13.59 5.01 -13.92
CA ALA A 26 -13.02 5.49 -12.66
C ALA A 26 -12.54 4.37 -11.72
N LEU A 27 -11.57 3.58 -12.16
CA LEU A 27 -10.92 2.58 -11.31
C LEU A 27 -9.98 3.25 -10.31
N ALA A 28 -10.37 3.27 -9.03
CA ALA A 28 -9.59 3.87 -7.95
C ALA A 28 -8.52 2.91 -7.39
N VAL A 29 -7.29 3.41 -7.28
CA VAL A 29 -6.12 2.68 -6.75
C VAL A 29 -5.65 3.36 -5.47
N TRP A 30 -5.82 2.68 -4.33
CA TRP A 30 -5.70 3.27 -3.00
C TRP A 30 -4.32 3.10 -2.34
N SER A 31 -3.56 2.06 -2.70
CA SER A 31 -2.43 1.60 -1.90
C SER A 31 -1.07 2.27 -2.16
N LEU A 32 -1.03 3.55 -2.56
CA LEU A 32 0.22 4.28 -2.86
C LEU A 32 1.13 3.59 -3.90
N PRO A 33 0.66 3.36 -5.14
CA PRO A 33 1.50 2.75 -6.18
C PRO A 33 2.70 3.63 -6.49
N ASP A 34 3.90 3.03 -6.51
CA ASP A 34 5.10 3.71 -7.02
C ASP A 34 5.01 3.88 -8.55
N GLU A 35 4.50 2.85 -9.21
CA GLU A 35 4.42 2.75 -10.67
C GLU A 35 3.24 1.88 -11.09
N PHE A 36 2.75 2.10 -12.31
CA PHE A 36 1.88 1.18 -13.02
C PHE A 36 2.69 0.47 -14.10
N ARG A 37 2.62 -0.86 -14.10
CA ARG A 37 3.27 -1.72 -15.07
C ARG A 37 2.24 -2.30 -16.01
N ILE A 38 2.48 -2.15 -17.30
CA ILE A 38 1.66 -2.72 -18.36
C ILE A 38 2.56 -3.57 -19.24
N LEU A 39 2.23 -4.84 -19.38
CA LEU A 39 2.88 -5.72 -20.35
C LEU A 39 1.99 -5.77 -21.59
N ILE A 40 2.56 -5.48 -22.77
CA ILE A 40 1.81 -5.49 -24.04
C ILE A 40 2.56 -6.32 -25.06
N ASN A 41 1.86 -7.25 -25.71
CA ASN A 41 2.32 -7.89 -26.94
C ASN A 41 1.39 -7.45 -28.09
N PRO A 42 1.89 -6.68 -29.07
CA PRO A 42 1.06 -6.14 -30.14
C PRO A 42 0.69 -7.19 -31.21
N GLY A 43 1.20 -8.43 -31.13
CA GLY A 43 1.07 -9.39 -32.21
C GLY A 43 1.67 -8.82 -33.50
N ASN A 44 0.88 -8.78 -34.57
CA ASN A 44 1.25 -8.13 -35.84
C ASN A 44 0.79 -6.67 -35.96
N ALA A 45 0.05 -6.14 -34.99
CA ALA A 45 -0.44 -4.77 -35.03
C ALA A 45 0.70 -3.76 -34.96
N SER A 46 0.58 -2.67 -35.71
CA SER A 46 1.50 -1.53 -35.58
C SER A 46 1.03 -0.67 -34.42
N VAL A 47 1.66 -0.77 -33.25
CA VAL A 47 1.37 0.09 -32.08
C VAL A 47 2.42 1.19 -32.02
N LYS A 48 1.98 2.44 -31.95
CA LYS A 48 2.88 3.61 -31.95
C LYS A 48 3.00 4.27 -30.60
N LYS A 49 1.88 4.36 -29.88
CA LYS A 49 1.83 5.07 -28.60
C LYS A 49 0.88 4.39 -27.63
N VAL A 50 1.27 4.36 -26.37
CA VAL A 50 0.44 3.92 -25.26
C VAL A 50 0.42 5.02 -24.22
N SER A 51 -0.78 5.48 -23.90
CA SER A 51 -0.99 6.55 -22.94
C SER A 51 -2.17 6.25 -22.02
N MET A 52 -2.11 6.79 -20.82
CA MET A 52 -3.16 6.66 -19.82
C MET A 52 -3.65 8.05 -19.42
N THR A 53 -4.90 8.13 -18.95
CA THR A 53 -5.36 9.30 -18.20
C THR A 53 -5.70 8.87 -16.79
N ALA A 54 -5.24 9.66 -15.83
CA ALA A 54 -5.46 9.44 -14.41
C ALA A 54 -5.81 10.75 -13.71
N THR A 55 -6.48 10.65 -12.57
CA THR A 55 -6.86 11.80 -11.74
C THR A 55 -6.56 11.47 -10.29
N ASN A 56 -5.85 12.35 -9.60
CA ASN A 56 -5.60 12.19 -8.18
C ASN A 56 -6.81 12.66 -7.36
N ALA A 57 -6.82 12.37 -6.06
CA ALA A 57 -7.93 12.73 -5.18
C ALA A 57 -8.12 14.25 -5.01
N LEU A 58 -7.08 15.05 -5.28
CA LEU A 58 -7.14 16.51 -5.30
C LEU A 58 -7.71 17.07 -6.62
N GLY A 59 -7.98 16.21 -7.61
CA GLY A 59 -8.57 16.58 -8.90
C GLY A 59 -7.56 16.97 -9.98
N GLU A 60 -6.26 16.88 -9.70
CA GLU A 60 -5.20 17.05 -10.70
C GLU A 60 -5.20 15.87 -11.66
N LYS A 61 -4.89 16.15 -12.93
CA LYS A 61 -5.03 15.16 -14.01
C LYS A 61 -3.70 14.91 -14.70
N GLY A 62 -3.29 13.65 -14.74
CA GLY A 62 -2.30 13.16 -15.68
C GLY A 62 -2.92 13.07 -17.07
N THR A 63 -2.92 14.17 -17.83
CA THR A 63 -3.45 14.19 -19.20
C THR A 63 -2.41 13.65 -20.19
N ALA A 64 -2.81 12.69 -21.02
CA ALA A 64 -1.92 12.05 -22.01
C ALA A 64 -0.60 11.54 -21.40
N TRP A 65 -0.66 11.03 -20.17
CA TRP A 65 0.46 10.40 -19.49
C TRP A 65 0.96 9.26 -20.38
N THR A 66 2.15 9.40 -20.95
CA THR A 66 2.63 8.55 -22.05
C THR A 66 3.68 7.59 -21.51
N GLY A 67 3.42 6.29 -21.60
CA GLY A 67 4.35 5.25 -21.16
C GLY A 67 5.17 4.65 -22.31
N TYR A 68 4.70 4.81 -23.54
CA TYR A 68 5.39 4.33 -24.74
C TYR A 68 5.09 5.25 -25.92
N GLU A 69 6.11 5.63 -26.69
CA GLU A 69 5.97 6.35 -27.96
C GLU A 69 7.15 6.03 -28.89
N ALA A 70 6.87 5.45 -30.05
CA ALA A 70 7.84 5.18 -31.10
C ALA A 70 7.15 5.00 -32.46
N ASP A 71 7.93 4.75 -33.52
CA ASP A 71 7.37 4.47 -34.85
C ASP A 71 6.58 3.16 -34.90
N GLU A 72 7.08 2.11 -34.23
CA GLU A 72 6.42 0.81 -34.12
C GLU A 72 6.93 0.00 -32.92
N MET A 73 6.01 -0.55 -32.14
CA MET A 73 6.29 -1.52 -31.07
C MET A 73 6.76 -2.85 -31.64
N PRO A 74 7.78 -3.50 -31.03
CA PRO A 74 8.27 -4.81 -31.48
C PRO A 74 7.14 -5.84 -31.62
N LYS A 75 6.96 -6.36 -32.84
CA LYS A 75 5.91 -7.34 -33.15
C LYS A 75 6.18 -8.67 -32.49
N ASN A 76 5.10 -9.32 -32.05
CA ASN A 76 5.10 -10.65 -31.44
C ASN A 76 6.05 -10.77 -30.21
N GLN A 77 6.33 -9.66 -29.53
CA GLN A 77 7.18 -9.60 -28.34
C GLN A 77 6.48 -8.82 -27.23
N ILE A 78 6.70 -9.21 -25.98
CA ILE A 78 6.21 -8.48 -24.83
C ILE A 78 7.09 -7.24 -24.62
N THR A 79 6.46 -6.07 -24.63
CA THR A 79 7.05 -4.80 -24.22
C THR A 79 6.54 -4.45 -22.82
N GLU A 80 7.46 -4.15 -21.91
CA GLU A 80 7.14 -3.62 -20.58
C GLU A 80 7.03 -2.09 -20.63
N ILE A 81 5.90 -1.58 -20.16
CA ILE A 81 5.61 -0.15 -20.07
C ILE A 81 5.48 0.20 -18.59
N ILE A 82 6.26 1.18 -18.16
CA ILE A 82 6.29 1.69 -16.80
C ILE A 82 5.78 3.12 -16.81
N MET A 83 4.85 3.43 -15.92
CA MET A 83 4.27 4.75 -15.79
C MET A 83 4.27 5.13 -14.30
N SER A 84 4.97 6.20 -13.90
CA SER A 84 5.02 6.63 -12.49
C SER A 84 4.11 7.83 -12.21
N PRO A 85 3.26 7.80 -11.16
CA PRO A 85 2.44 8.96 -10.81
C PRO A 85 3.27 10.23 -10.54
N LYS A 86 4.55 10.06 -10.18
CA LYS A 86 5.55 11.14 -10.03
C LYS A 86 5.69 12.01 -11.26
N ASP A 87 5.35 11.50 -12.44
CA ASP A 87 5.44 12.24 -13.69
C ASP A 87 4.50 13.46 -13.71
N TRP A 88 3.44 13.47 -12.87
CA TRP A 88 2.41 14.49 -12.91
C TRP A 88 1.83 14.92 -11.55
N CYS A 89 2.20 14.27 -10.43
CA CYS A 89 1.76 14.66 -9.09
C CYS A 89 2.84 14.37 -8.02
N ASP A 90 2.75 15.05 -6.87
CA ASP A 90 3.65 14.83 -5.74
C ASP A 90 3.26 13.57 -4.97
N THR A 91 3.96 12.46 -5.24
CA THR A 91 3.67 11.16 -4.61
C THR A 91 4.02 11.08 -3.13
N GLU A 92 4.71 12.07 -2.56
CA GLU A 92 4.98 12.15 -1.12
C GLU A 92 3.80 12.76 -0.35
N ASP A 93 2.88 13.47 -1.03
CA ASP A 93 1.62 13.93 -0.44
C ASP A 93 0.59 12.78 -0.43
N ILE A 94 0.30 12.23 0.76
CA ILE A 94 -0.71 11.17 0.91
C ILE A 94 -2.13 11.60 0.50
N GLY A 95 -2.41 12.91 0.44
CA GLY A 95 -3.69 13.48 0.05
C GLY A 95 -4.04 13.30 -1.43
N ILE A 96 -3.06 12.94 -2.27
CA ILE A 96 -3.30 12.68 -3.70
C ILE A 96 -4.01 11.33 -3.95
N TYR A 97 -4.06 10.43 -2.97
CA TYR A 97 -4.64 9.09 -3.14
C TYR A 97 -6.13 9.05 -2.74
N PRO A 98 -6.95 8.25 -3.43
CA PRO A 98 -6.58 7.28 -4.47
C PRO A 98 -6.27 7.93 -5.82
N ILE A 99 -5.39 7.27 -6.59
CA ILE A 99 -5.23 7.59 -8.01
C ILE A 99 -6.35 6.89 -8.78
N THR A 100 -7.18 7.67 -9.46
CA THR A 100 -8.28 7.17 -10.29
C THR A 100 -7.80 7.03 -11.73
N LEU A 101 -7.75 5.80 -12.23
CA LEU A 101 -7.47 5.52 -13.64
C LEU A 101 -8.75 5.70 -14.46
N ASN A 102 -8.66 6.50 -15.52
CA ASN A 102 -9.81 6.87 -16.35
C ASN A 102 -9.81 6.09 -17.68
N THR A 103 -8.71 6.20 -18.43
CA THR A 103 -8.60 5.55 -19.75
C THR A 103 -7.21 5.02 -20.03
N LEU A 104 -7.10 3.86 -20.68
CA LEU A 104 -5.88 3.42 -21.38
C LEU A 104 -6.12 3.54 -22.88
N ARG A 105 -5.27 4.29 -23.57
CA ARG A 105 -5.34 4.54 -25.00
C ARG A 105 -4.11 3.98 -25.71
N ILE A 106 -4.36 3.21 -26.75
CA ILE A 106 -3.36 2.62 -27.63
C ILE A 106 -3.57 3.22 -29.01
N ASP A 107 -2.63 4.04 -29.47
CA ASP A 107 -2.64 4.59 -30.83
C ASP A 107 -1.90 3.65 -31.77
N LEU A 108 -2.58 3.29 -32.85
CA LEU A 108 -2.09 2.35 -33.85
C LEU A 108 -1.46 3.08 -35.04
N GLY A 109 -0.68 2.35 -35.81
CA GLY A 109 -0.25 2.69 -37.17
C GLY A 109 -1.28 2.26 -38.21
N ALA A 110 -0.88 2.28 -39.48
CA ALA A 110 -1.73 1.81 -40.57
C ALA A 110 -1.94 0.28 -40.46
N SER A 111 -3.18 -0.16 -40.70
CA SER A 111 -3.58 -1.57 -40.68
C SER A 111 -4.23 -1.94 -42.01
N ALA A 112 -3.86 -3.09 -42.59
CA ALA A 112 -4.41 -3.53 -43.87
C ALA A 112 -5.93 -3.81 -43.77
N LYS A 113 -6.67 -3.51 -44.84
CA LYS A 113 -8.13 -3.65 -44.86
C LYS A 113 -8.52 -5.13 -44.74
N GLY A 114 -9.36 -5.45 -43.77
CA GLY A 114 -9.89 -6.81 -43.59
C GLY A 114 -8.94 -7.80 -42.92
N GLU A 115 -7.72 -7.38 -42.59
CA GLU A 115 -6.79 -8.19 -41.80
C GLU A 115 -7.20 -8.16 -40.32
N GLU A 116 -7.19 -9.33 -39.67
CA GLU A 116 -7.48 -9.46 -38.24
C GLU A 116 -6.20 -9.32 -37.43
N PHE A 117 -6.25 -8.50 -36.39
CA PHE A 117 -5.16 -8.26 -35.46
C PHE A 117 -5.61 -8.62 -34.04
N GLU A 118 -4.71 -9.23 -33.29
CA GLU A 118 -4.87 -9.50 -31.85
C GLU A 118 -3.77 -8.74 -31.10
N ILE A 119 -4.17 -7.98 -30.08
CA ILE A 119 -3.24 -7.38 -29.10
C ILE A 119 -3.52 -8.01 -27.74
N GLN A 120 -2.44 -8.43 -27.07
CA GLN A 120 -2.50 -9.04 -25.75
C GLN A 120 -1.92 -8.08 -24.71
N ILE A 121 -2.58 -7.99 -23.56
CA ILE A 121 -2.11 -7.28 -22.38
C ILE A 121 -2.01 -8.31 -21.26
N PRO A 122 -0.89 -9.05 -21.16
CA PRO A 122 -0.76 -10.14 -20.20
C PRO A 122 -0.84 -9.70 -18.74
N ALA A 123 -0.39 -8.48 -18.44
CA ALA A 123 -0.43 -7.94 -17.09
C ALA A 123 -0.71 -6.43 -17.10
N PHE A 124 -1.53 -6.01 -16.13
CA PHE A 124 -1.71 -4.61 -15.77
C PHE A 124 -1.76 -4.50 -14.25
N GLU A 125 -0.69 -3.93 -13.69
CA GLU A 125 -0.35 -4.05 -12.27
C GLU A 125 -0.02 -2.68 -11.68
N ALA A 126 -0.41 -2.51 -10.42
CA ALA A 126 0.14 -1.47 -9.56
C ALA A 126 1.35 -2.05 -8.82
N CYS A 127 2.51 -1.44 -9.00
CA CYS A 127 3.77 -1.87 -8.41
C CYS A 127 4.06 -1.09 -7.12
N TYR A 128 4.55 -1.82 -6.11
CA TYR A 128 4.89 -1.30 -4.80
C TYR A 128 6.32 -1.75 -4.47
N THR A 129 7.29 -0.89 -4.79
CA THR A 129 8.72 -1.11 -4.53
C THR A 129 9.11 -0.66 -3.13
N LYS A 130 8.40 0.34 -2.59
CA LYS A 130 8.47 0.68 -1.17
C LYS A 130 7.73 -0.42 -0.40
N GLN A 131 8.46 -1.43 0.07
CA GLN A 131 7.97 -2.30 1.14
C GLN A 131 7.76 -1.42 2.38
N GLY A 132 6.57 -0.84 2.52
CA GLY A 132 6.06 -0.28 3.78
C GLY A 132 5.79 -1.36 4.82
N GLY A 133 6.57 -2.45 4.81
CA GLY A 133 6.67 -3.37 5.92
C GLY A 133 7.58 -2.76 6.96
N ILE A 134 7.28 -3.03 8.22
CA ILE A 134 8.20 -2.75 9.32
C ILE A 134 9.41 -3.67 9.10
N THR A 135 10.42 -3.20 8.35
CA THR A 135 11.64 -3.99 8.04
C THR A 135 12.47 -4.24 9.28
N ASN A 136 12.26 -3.43 10.31
CA ASN A 136 12.77 -3.63 11.65
C ASN A 136 11.72 -3.17 12.65
N ALA A 137 10.87 -4.09 13.13
CA ALA A 137 10.39 -3.94 14.49
C ALA A 137 11.60 -4.23 15.38
N VAL A 138 12.52 -3.26 15.49
CA VAL A 138 13.38 -3.22 16.67
C VAL A 138 12.41 -2.87 17.79
N ALA A 139 11.69 -3.89 18.27
CA ALA A 139 11.60 -4.02 19.71
C ALA A 139 13.08 -4.11 20.14
N GLU A 140 13.71 -2.95 20.32
CA GLU A 140 14.64 -2.84 21.43
C GLU A 140 13.84 -3.47 22.57
N ASN A 141 14.46 -4.37 23.33
CA ASN A 141 13.82 -5.00 24.47
C ASN A 141 13.46 -3.93 25.53
N GLN A 142 12.54 -3.03 25.20
CA GLN A 142 11.84 -2.06 26.00
C GLN A 142 10.61 -2.75 26.60
N THR A 143 10.66 -4.08 26.72
CA THR A 143 9.74 -4.85 27.54
C THR A 143 10.16 -4.65 28.98
N VAL A 144 9.21 -4.22 29.81
CA VAL A 144 9.42 -4.18 31.26
C VAL A 144 9.17 -5.57 31.85
N LYS A 145 9.99 -6.00 32.81
CA LYS A 145 9.78 -7.27 33.50
C LYS A 145 8.57 -7.13 34.43
N VAL A 146 7.54 -7.93 34.16
CA VAL A 146 6.31 -8.01 34.95
C VAL A 146 6.24 -9.42 35.55
N TYR A 147 6.32 -9.53 36.88
CA TYR A 147 6.37 -10.83 37.55
C TYR A 147 5.60 -10.81 38.89
N PRO A 148 4.84 -11.86 39.23
CA PRO A 148 4.47 -12.99 38.36
C PRO A 148 3.52 -12.56 37.25
N ASN A 149 3.57 -13.25 36.11
CA ASN A 149 2.65 -13.07 35.00
C ASN A 149 2.53 -14.38 34.19
N PRO A 150 1.39 -15.10 34.25
CA PRO A 150 0.13 -14.73 34.91
C PRO A 150 0.20 -14.67 36.44
N VAL A 151 -0.70 -13.89 37.05
CA VAL A 151 -0.88 -13.71 38.51
C VAL A 151 -2.31 -14.07 38.90
N LYS A 152 -2.56 -14.49 40.15
CA LYS A 152 -3.92 -14.70 40.65
C LYS A 152 -4.53 -13.38 41.11
N ALA A 153 -5.83 -13.20 40.89
CA ALA A 153 -6.55 -12.02 41.39
C ALA A 153 -6.37 -11.87 42.91
N GLY A 154 -6.00 -10.66 43.34
CA GLY A 154 -5.70 -10.34 44.74
C GLY A 154 -4.24 -10.60 45.17
N GLU A 155 -3.40 -11.18 44.30
CA GLU A 155 -1.95 -11.19 44.50
C GLU A 155 -1.31 -9.94 43.86
N SER A 156 -0.10 -9.59 44.29
CA SER A 156 0.62 -8.44 43.75
C SER A 156 1.53 -8.81 42.59
N VAL A 157 1.69 -7.86 41.66
CA VAL A 157 2.62 -7.94 40.54
C VAL A 157 3.74 -6.93 40.73
N SER A 158 4.98 -7.38 40.60
CA SER A 158 6.18 -6.55 40.59
C SER A 158 6.56 -6.12 39.19
N ILE A 159 6.96 -4.85 39.07
CA ILE A 159 7.48 -4.24 37.85
C ILE A 159 8.78 -3.53 38.20
N ALA A 160 9.88 -4.01 37.63
CA ALA A 160 11.18 -3.39 37.80
C ALA A 160 11.36 -2.24 36.80
N VAL A 161 11.74 -1.07 37.29
CA VAL A 161 11.92 0.16 36.52
C VAL A 161 13.26 0.81 36.88
N GLU A 162 13.95 1.36 35.89
CA GLU A 162 15.19 2.09 36.12
C GLU A 162 14.85 3.55 36.48
N GLY A 163 15.08 3.92 37.74
CA GLY A 163 14.83 5.28 38.22
C GLY A 163 13.34 5.59 38.42
N GLN A 164 13.00 6.88 38.33
CA GLN A 164 11.63 7.36 38.56
C GLN A 164 10.72 7.08 37.36
N ALA A 165 9.51 6.59 37.64
CA ALA A 165 8.53 6.32 36.60
C ALA A 165 7.09 6.37 37.11
N THR A 166 6.17 6.55 36.16
CA THR A 166 4.73 6.36 36.35
C THR A 166 4.31 5.07 35.67
N VAL A 167 3.72 4.16 36.43
CA VAL A 167 3.14 2.91 35.94
C VAL A 167 1.63 3.04 35.91
N SER A 168 1.04 2.97 34.71
CA SER A 168 -0.42 3.00 34.51
C SER A 168 -0.89 1.66 33.95
N ILE A 169 -2.06 1.21 34.38
CA ILE A 169 -2.69 -0.03 33.92
C ILE A 169 -3.99 0.29 33.20
N TYR A 170 -4.19 -0.33 32.05
CA TYR A 170 -5.37 -0.17 31.22
C TYR A 170 -6.06 -1.50 30.99
N SER A 171 -7.39 -1.49 31.01
CA SER A 171 -8.20 -2.59 30.48
C SER A 171 -8.09 -2.65 28.95
N LEU A 172 -8.52 -3.77 28.35
CA LEU A 172 -8.58 -3.90 26.88
C LEU A 172 -9.50 -2.88 26.19
N ASN A 173 -10.47 -2.31 26.93
CA ASN A 173 -11.35 -1.26 26.43
C ASN A 173 -10.72 0.14 26.52
N GLY A 174 -9.45 0.25 26.94
CA GLY A 174 -8.72 1.51 27.05
C GLY A 174 -8.96 2.30 28.34
N ALA A 175 -9.81 1.81 29.25
CA ALA A 175 -10.03 2.46 30.55
C ALA A 175 -8.81 2.27 31.47
N LYS A 176 -8.33 3.35 32.10
CA LYS A 176 -7.27 3.31 33.11
C LYS A 176 -7.81 2.75 34.44
N VAL A 177 -7.22 1.65 34.90
CA VAL A 177 -7.67 0.88 36.07
C VAL A 177 -6.83 1.19 37.31
N ALA A 178 -5.53 1.44 37.14
CA ALA A 178 -4.64 1.82 38.22
C ALA A 178 -3.50 2.71 37.71
N GLU A 179 -2.92 3.48 38.62
CA GLU A 179 -1.72 4.28 38.37
C GLU A 179 -0.91 4.44 39.66
N LEU A 180 0.41 4.35 39.56
CA LEU A 180 1.32 4.57 40.67
C LEU A 180 2.62 5.20 40.16
N ASN A 181 3.26 5.99 41.01
CA ASN A 181 4.61 6.49 40.78
C ASN A 181 5.60 5.66 41.60
N CYS A 182 6.70 5.24 40.99
CA CYS A 182 7.74 4.44 41.64
C CYS A 182 9.14 4.99 41.33
N ASN A 183 10.11 4.57 42.13
CA ASN A 183 11.53 4.73 41.85
C ASN A 183 12.20 3.38 42.10
N GLY A 184 12.57 2.66 41.05
CA GLY A 184 13.15 1.31 41.14
C GLY A 184 12.13 0.17 40.96
N GLU A 185 11.24 -0.08 41.91
CA GLU A 185 10.25 -1.18 41.79
C GLU A 185 8.85 -0.69 42.11
N ALA A 186 7.88 -1.16 41.31
CA ALA A 186 6.46 -0.96 41.55
C ALA A 186 5.79 -2.28 41.91
N SER A 187 4.95 -2.26 42.94
CA SER A 187 4.08 -3.38 43.31
C SER A 187 2.62 -2.98 43.09
N ILE A 188 1.90 -3.76 42.28
CA ILE A 188 0.51 -3.52 41.91
C ILE A 188 -0.37 -4.59 42.55
N PRO A 189 -1.34 -4.22 43.41
CA PRO A 189 -2.37 -5.15 43.83
C PRO A 189 -3.33 -5.44 42.68
N THR A 190 -3.70 -6.71 42.48
CA THR A 190 -4.64 -7.12 41.42
C THR A 190 -6.06 -7.40 41.91
N ASP A 191 -6.42 -6.89 43.08
CA ASP A 191 -7.77 -6.99 43.63
C ASP A 191 -8.81 -6.40 42.68
N GLY A 192 -9.85 -7.19 42.37
CA GLY A 192 -10.90 -6.78 41.45
C GLY A 192 -10.51 -6.78 39.96
N MET A 193 -9.27 -7.18 39.63
CA MET A 193 -8.84 -7.38 38.25
C MET A 193 -9.09 -8.82 37.81
N ASN A 194 -9.59 -9.02 36.59
CA ASN A 194 -9.73 -10.33 35.95
C ASN A 194 -9.44 -10.21 34.45
N GLY A 195 -8.66 -11.14 33.90
CA GLY A 195 -8.36 -11.19 32.47
C GLY A 195 -7.09 -10.43 32.07
N MET A 196 -7.12 -9.82 30.89
CA MET A 196 -5.94 -9.22 30.28
C MET A 196 -5.92 -7.69 30.45
N TYR A 197 -4.74 -7.17 30.79
CA TYR A 197 -4.49 -5.74 30.95
C TYR A 197 -3.21 -5.33 30.23
N ILE A 198 -3.11 -4.04 29.93
CA ILE A 198 -1.92 -3.41 29.36
C ILE A 198 -1.29 -2.51 30.43
N ILE A 199 -0.01 -2.73 30.68
CA ILE A 199 0.82 -1.91 31.56
C ILE A 199 1.60 -0.93 30.68
N LYS A 200 1.55 0.35 31.03
CA LYS A 200 2.39 1.41 30.45
C LYS A 200 3.29 1.97 31.55
N VAL A 201 4.59 1.87 31.37
CA VAL A 201 5.59 2.48 32.24
C VAL A 201 6.18 3.69 31.53
N THR A 202 6.03 4.86 32.12
CA THR A 202 6.51 6.14 31.57
C THR A 202 7.62 6.66 32.47
N SER A 203 8.83 6.78 31.92
CA SER A 203 9.98 7.46 32.54
C SER A 203 10.33 8.69 31.70
N ASP A 204 11.18 9.58 32.19
CA ASP A 204 11.57 10.84 31.52
C ASP A 204 12.01 10.64 30.06
N ASN A 205 12.71 9.54 29.77
CA ASN A 205 13.29 9.26 28.46
C ASN A 205 12.68 8.04 27.73
N SER A 206 11.71 7.34 28.32
CA SER A 206 11.18 6.11 27.70
C SER A 206 9.75 5.77 28.09
N VAL A 207 9.04 5.12 27.17
CA VAL A 207 7.74 4.51 27.42
C VAL A 207 7.85 3.02 27.12
N LYS A 208 7.65 2.18 28.13
CA LYS A 208 7.69 0.72 28.02
C LYS A 208 6.28 0.16 28.18
N ILE A 209 5.95 -0.87 27.40
CA ILE A 209 4.63 -1.51 27.44
C ILE A 209 4.79 -3.00 27.75
N ALA A 210 3.92 -3.53 28.59
CA ALA A 210 3.84 -4.96 28.86
C ALA A 210 2.39 -5.42 29.00
N LYS A 211 2.17 -6.71 28.76
CA LYS A 211 0.88 -7.37 28.97
C LYS A 211 0.84 -8.00 30.35
N LEU A 212 -0.27 -7.85 31.07
CA LEU A 212 -0.55 -8.54 32.32
C LEU A 212 -1.74 -9.49 32.15
N MET A 213 -1.61 -10.71 32.68
CA MET A 213 -2.68 -11.71 32.76
C MET A 213 -3.03 -11.96 34.23
N VAL A 214 -4.27 -11.65 34.63
CA VAL A 214 -4.82 -11.92 35.96
C VAL A 214 -5.83 -13.07 35.86
N ARG A 215 -5.72 -14.07 36.73
CA ARG A 215 -6.55 -15.29 36.76
C ARG A 215 -7.33 -15.44 38.05
#